data_AF-A0A1C4EP52-F1
#
_entry.id   AF-A0A1C4EP52-F1
#
_cell.length_a   1.000
_cell.length_b   1.000
_cell.length_c   1.000
_cell.angle_alpha   90.00
_cell.angle_beta   90.00
_cell.angle_gamma   90.00
#
_symmetry.space_group_name_H-M   'P 1'
#
loop_
_entity.id
_entity.type
_entity.pdbx_description
1 polymer ?
#
loop_
_entity_poly.entity_id
_entity_poly.type
_entity_poly.pdbx_seq_one_letter_code
_entity_poly.pdbx_strand_id
1 'polypeptide(L)'
;MFDSNNPTASTDFIVECIENSGKLAKGGIIKIGNTITFVIDGPQAIFKRSCSLRELSKGEVKFEQATALAIRFGFMEKLLRWFDVHMKWKDGAYRL
;
A
#
# COMPACT_ATOMS: atom_id res chain seq x y z
N MET A 1 9.05 20.13 -8.34
CA MET A 1 9.91 19.83 -7.19
C MET A 1 9.42 18.53 -6.58
N PHE A 2 10.21 17.45 -6.66
CA PHE A 2 9.91 16.21 -5.95
C PHE A 2 10.56 16.33 -4.57
N ASP A 3 9.78 16.73 -3.56
CA ASP A 3 10.18 16.58 -2.17
C ASP A 3 10.18 15.08 -1.84
N SER A 4 11.30 14.41 -2.06
CA SER A 4 11.44 12.96 -1.82
C SER A 4 11.94 12.66 -0.41
N ASN A 5 11.35 13.29 0.61
CA ASN A 5 11.58 12.94 2.03
C ASN A 5 10.67 11.81 2.52
N ASN A 6 9.74 11.36 1.67
CA ASN A 6 8.79 10.30 2.02
C ASN A 6 9.43 8.91 1.81
N PRO A 7 9.25 7.95 2.74
CA PRO A 7 9.84 6.63 2.63
C PRO A 7 9.12 5.79 1.57
N THR A 8 9.81 4.81 1.00
CA THR A 8 9.19 3.77 0.16
C THR A 8 8.87 2.55 1.01
N ALA A 9 7.78 1.85 0.65
CA ALA A 9 7.39 0.59 1.27
C ALA A 9 7.67 -0.58 0.32
N SER A 10 7.92 -1.77 0.86
CA SER A 10 8.02 -3.00 0.07
C SER A 10 6.66 -3.38 -0.51
N THR A 11 6.63 -3.72 -1.81
CA THR A 11 5.42 -4.27 -2.46
C THR A 11 4.91 -5.50 -1.72
N ASP A 12 5.81 -6.42 -1.35
CA ASP A 12 5.45 -7.70 -0.71
C ASP A 12 4.79 -7.47 0.64
N PHE A 13 5.32 -6.54 1.44
CA PHE A 13 4.72 -6.14 2.72
C PHE A 13 3.30 -5.60 2.54
N ILE A 14 3.08 -4.77 1.52
CA ILE A 14 1.75 -4.20 1.22
C ILE A 14 0.78 -5.30 0.79
N VAL A 15 1.21 -6.21 -0.09
CA VAL A 15 0.39 -7.33 -0.56
C VAL A 15 0.01 -8.24 0.61
N GLU A 16 0.97 -8.61 1.46
CA GLU A 16 0.72 -9.43 2.65
C GLU A 16 -0.29 -8.77 3.59
N CYS A 17 -0.18 -7.45 3.81
CA CYS A 17 -1.15 -6.73 4.65
C CYS A 17 -2.57 -6.74 4.05
N ILE A 18 -2.68 -6.65 2.73
CA ILE A 18 -3.97 -6.63 2.02
C ILE A 18 -4.60 -8.03 2.00
N GLU A 19 -3.82 -9.08 1.76
CA GLU A 19 -4.27 -10.47 1.83
C GLU A 19 -4.83 -10.81 3.22
N ASN A 20 -4.11 -10.39 4.27
CA ASN A 20 -4.52 -10.60 5.66
C ASN A 20 -5.67 -9.69 6.11
N SER A 21 -6.14 -8.74 5.29
CA SER A 21 -7.19 -7.81 5.68
C SER A 21 -8.59 -8.44 5.67
N GLY A 22 -8.77 -9.59 5.01
CA GLY A 22 -10.06 -10.25 4.84
C GLY A 22 -11.09 -9.50 3.98
N LYS A 23 -10.68 -8.45 3.26
CA LYS A 23 -11.58 -7.59 2.45
C LYS A 23 -11.58 -7.92 0.96
N LEU A 24 -10.69 -8.80 0.51
CA LEU A 24 -10.53 -9.11 -0.91
C LEU A 24 -11.62 -10.04 -1.42
N ALA A 25 -12.06 -9.80 -2.65
CA ALA A 25 -12.84 -10.78 -3.40
C ALA A 25 -11.99 -12.01 -3.71
N LYS A 26 -12.63 -13.17 -3.93
CA LYS A 26 -11.93 -14.41 -4.34
C LYS A 26 -11.18 -14.18 -5.65
N GLY A 27 -9.86 -14.40 -5.65
CA GLY A 27 -9.01 -14.12 -6.81
C GLY A 27 -8.87 -12.62 -7.13
N GLY A 28 -9.17 -11.75 -6.17
CA GLY A 28 -9.20 -10.30 -6.34
C GLY A 28 -7.84 -9.62 -6.48
N ILE A 29 -6.75 -10.37 -6.69
CA ILE A 29 -5.40 -9.82 -6.92
C ILE A 29 -5.01 -10.10 -8.36
N ILE A 30 -4.79 -9.04 -9.13
CA ILE A 30 -4.45 -9.13 -10.55
C ILE A 30 -3.16 -8.33 -10.78
N LYS A 31 -2.08 -8.99 -11.20
CA LYS A 31 -0.81 -8.34 -11.53
C LYS A 31 -0.63 -8.21 -13.04
N ILE A 32 -0.44 -6.98 -13.53
CA ILE A 32 -0.18 -6.66 -14.93
C ILE A 32 1.04 -5.75 -15.00
N GLY A 33 2.15 -6.26 -15.55
CA GLY A 33 3.43 -5.55 -15.55
C GLY A 33 3.88 -5.18 -14.14
N ASN A 34 4.11 -3.89 -13.91
CA ASN A 34 4.49 -3.32 -12.60
C ASN A 34 3.30 -2.80 -11.79
N THR A 35 2.07 -3.14 -12.18
CA THR A 35 0.85 -2.70 -11.50
C THR A 35 0.11 -3.90 -10.94
N ILE A 36 -0.26 -3.83 -9.67
CA ILE A 36 -1.08 -4.81 -8.96
C ILE A 36 -2.44 -4.16 -8.70
N THR A 37 -3.51 -4.80 -9.12
CA THR A 37 -4.89 -4.37 -8.89
C THR A 37 -5.53 -5.28 -7.85
N PHE A 38 -6.14 -4.67 -6.85
CA PHE A 38 -6.89 -5.34 -5.78
C PHE A 38 -8.38 -5.05 -5.94
N VAL A 39 -9.20 -6.08 -5.86
CA VAL A 39 -10.65 -6.00 -5.92
C VAL A 39 -11.23 -6.37 -4.56
N ILE A 40 -11.88 -5.40 -3.92
CA ILE A 40 -12.57 -5.58 -2.64
C ILE A 40 -13.87 -6.36 -2.86
N ASP A 41 -14.21 -7.25 -1.93
CA ASP A 41 -15.49 -7.96 -1.95
C ASP A 41 -16.67 -7.03 -1.65
N GLY A 42 -17.84 -7.36 -2.17
CA GLY A 42 -19.08 -6.65 -1.86
C GLY A 42 -19.96 -6.26 -3.07
N PRO A 43 -21.13 -5.68 -2.82
CA PRO A 43 -22.18 -5.49 -3.83
C PRO A 43 -21.99 -4.25 -4.72
N GLN A 44 -21.02 -3.38 -4.41
CA GLN A 44 -20.81 -2.15 -5.16
C GLN A 44 -20.27 -2.41 -6.58
N ALA A 45 -20.38 -1.42 -7.47
CA ALA A 45 -19.78 -1.49 -8.81
C ALA A 45 -18.26 -1.72 -8.73
N ILE A 46 -17.70 -2.49 -9.68
CA ILE A 46 -16.30 -2.93 -9.68
C ILE A 46 -15.33 -1.73 -9.57
N PHE A 47 -15.55 -0.65 -10.32
CA PHE A 47 -14.66 0.52 -10.28
C PHE A 47 -14.54 1.17 -8.89
N LYS A 48 -15.57 1.06 -8.03
CA LYS A 48 -15.51 1.55 -6.64
C LYS A 48 -14.75 0.60 -5.74
N ARG A 49 -14.72 -0.69 -6.07
CA ARG A 49 -14.07 -1.77 -5.30
C ARG A 49 -12.64 -2.06 -5.75
N SER A 50 -12.27 -1.61 -6.95
CA SER A 50 -10.92 -1.72 -7.46
C SER A 50 -10.01 -0.63 -6.88
N CYS A 51 -8.78 -1.03 -6.55
CA CYS A 51 -7.69 -0.14 -6.21
C CYS A 51 -6.41 -0.70 -6.82
N SER A 52 -5.50 0.18 -7.23
CA SER A 52 -4.26 -0.22 -7.89
C SER A 52 -3.04 0.29 -7.15
N LEU A 53 -2.01 -0.52 -7.21
CA LEU A 53 -0.68 -0.29 -6.69
C LEU A 53 0.27 -0.34 -7.87
N ARG A 54 1.08 0.70 -8.06
CA ARG A 54 2.07 0.75 -9.13
C ARG A 54 3.43 0.84 -8.50
N GLU A 55 4.30 -0.10 -8.84
CA GLU A 55 5.66 -0.10 -8.35
C GLU A 55 6.44 1.08 -8.94
N LEU A 56 7.18 1.80 -8.08
CA LEU A 56 8.10 2.86 -8.48
C LEU A 56 9.36 2.29 -9.10
N SER A 57 9.95 1.32 -8.39
CA SER A 57 11.07 0.49 -8.80
C SER A 57 10.72 -0.96 -8.43
N LYS A 58 11.51 -1.95 -8.85
CA LYS A 58 11.20 -3.37 -8.61
C LYS A 58 11.02 -3.64 -7.11
N GLY A 59 9.79 -3.92 -6.69
CA GLY A 59 9.45 -4.22 -5.28
C GLY A 59 9.25 -3.01 -4.37
N GLU A 60 9.24 -1.79 -4.90
CA GLU A 60 9.06 -0.57 -4.09
C GLU A 60 7.80 0.21 -4.47
N VAL A 61 7.14 0.72 -3.44
CA VAL A 61 5.90 1.50 -3.53
C VAL A 61 6.10 2.86 -2.88
N LYS A 62 5.54 3.91 -3.51
CA LYS A 62 5.54 5.25 -2.94
C LYS A 62 4.70 5.36 -1.67
N PHE A 63 5.15 6.19 -0.73
CA PHE A 63 4.44 6.48 0.52
C PHE A 63 2.96 6.79 0.33
N GLU A 64 2.60 7.62 -0.65
CA GLU A 64 1.23 8.06 -0.86
C GLU A 64 0.32 6.89 -1.26
N GLN A 65 0.83 5.99 -2.10
CA GLN A 65 0.11 4.78 -2.51
C GLN A 65 -0.03 3.78 -1.37
N ALA A 66 1.05 3.55 -0.61
CA ALA A 66 1.05 2.69 0.57
C ALA A 66 0.04 3.19 1.62
N THR A 67 0.04 4.50 1.89
CA THR A 67 -0.87 5.16 2.84
C THR A 67 -2.32 5.05 2.39
N ALA A 68 -2.62 5.33 1.11
CA ALA A 68 -3.96 5.20 0.57
C ALA A 68 -4.53 3.77 0.71
N LEU A 69 -3.69 2.76 0.44
CA LEU A 69 -4.07 1.35 0.64
C LEU A 69 -4.21 1.02 2.14
N ALA A 70 -3.32 1.51 2.99
CA ALA A 70 -3.36 1.26 4.42
C ALA A 70 -4.63 1.81 5.08
N ILE A 71 -5.10 2.99 4.67
CA ILE A 71 -6.39 3.55 5.11
C ILE A 71 -7.53 2.65 4.64
N ARG A 72 -7.53 2.29 3.36
CA ARG A 72 -8.62 1.54 2.73
C ARG A 72 -8.77 0.13 3.31
N PHE A 73 -7.65 -0.55 3.54
CA PHE A 73 -7.62 -1.91 4.05
C PHE A 73 -7.51 -1.98 5.58
N GLY A 74 -7.20 -0.89 6.26
CA GLY A 74 -7.22 -0.80 7.73
C GLY A 74 -5.94 -1.31 8.40
N PHE A 75 -4.77 -1.08 7.79
CA PHE A 75 -3.47 -1.52 8.31
C PHE A 75 -2.50 -0.35 8.58
N MET A 76 -3.01 0.86 8.80
CA MET A 76 -2.18 2.07 8.99
C MET A 76 -1.13 1.91 10.10
N GLU A 77 -1.52 1.36 11.25
CA GLU A 77 -0.58 1.14 12.36
C GLU A 77 0.59 0.23 11.94
N LYS A 78 0.30 -0.85 11.20
CA LYS A 78 1.34 -1.76 10.69
C LYS A 78 2.28 -1.06 9.72
N LEU A 79 1.74 -0.23 8.83
CA LEU A 79 2.54 0.55 7.88
C LEU A 79 3.50 1.52 8.60
N LEU A 80 3.00 2.27 9.59
CA LEU A 80 3.82 3.21 10.35
C LEU A 80 4.91 2.50 11.16
N ARG A 81 4.59 1.37 11.80
CA ARG A 81 5.59 0.54 12.48
C ARG A 81 6.63 -0.02 11.52
N TRP A 82 6.22 -0.42 10.33
CA TRP A 82 7.15 -0.92 9.30
C TRP A 82 8.15 0.17 8.90
N PHE A 83 7.70 1.40 8.68
CA PHE A 83 8.57 2.53 8.36
C PHE A 83 9.54 2.89 9.51
N ASP A 84 9.09 2.83 10.76
CA ASP A 84 9.96 3.09 11.91
C ASP A 84 11.10 2.05 11.99
N VAL A 85 10.76 0.77 11.84
CA VAL A 85 11.72 -0.34 11.96
C VAL A 85 12.69 -0.40 10.77
N HIS A 86 12.20 -0.25 9.53
CA HIS A 86 13.00 -0.50 8.33
C HIS A 86 13.66 0.76 7.78
N MET A 87 12.99 1.91 7.91
CA MET A 87 13.43 3.17 7.30
C MET A 87 13.86 4.20 8.35
N LYS A 88 13.73 3.89 9.66
CA LYS A 88 13.94 4.84 10.76
C LYS A 88 13.16 6.14 10.54
N TRP A 89 11.98 5.99 9.95
CA TRP A 89 11.10 7.09 9.56
C TRP A 89 9.88 7.10 10.47
N LYS A 90 9.58 8.26 11.05
CA LYS A 90 8.40 8.50 11.88
C LYS A 90 7.61 9.66 11.30
N ASP A 91 6.29 9.52 11.22
CA ASP A 91 5.42 10.58 10.77
C ASP A 91 5.53 11.78 11.72
N GLY A 92 5.69 13.00 11.16
CA GLY A 92 5.96 14.22 11.92
C GLY A 92 7.40 14.40 12.44
N ALA A 93 8.33 13.46 12.20
CA ALA A 93 9.74 13.64 12.56
C ALA A 93 10.47 14.48 11.50
N TYR A 94 10.31 15.80 11.55
CA TYR A 94 11.35 16.68 11.01
C TYR A 94 12.63 16.38 11.81
N ARG A 95 13.65 15.81 11.15
CA ARG A 95 15.00 15.78 11.73
C ARG A 95 15.50 17.23 11.77
N LEU A 96 15.62 17.79 12.98
CA LEU A 96 16.56 18.87 13.28
C LEU A 96 17.99 18.33 13.20
#